data_AF-A0A2E0RSB7-F1
#
_entry.id   AF-A0A2E0RSB7-F1
#
_cell.length_a   1.000
_cell.length_b   1.000
_cell.length_c   1.000
_cell.angle_alpha   90.00
_cell.angle_beta   90.00
_cell.angle_gamma   90.00
#
_symmetry.space_group_name_H-M   'P 1'
#
loop_
_entity.id
_entity.type
_entity.pdbx_description
1 polymer ?
#
loop_
_entity_poly.entity_id
_entity_poly.type
_entity_poly.pdbx_seq_one_letter_code
_entity_poly.pdbx_strand_id
1 'polypeptide(L)' 'MNRLHSLSDDHGQSPWLDNLKRSYLTSGELAGLRDRGVRGLTSNPSIFQKAISGSDDYDEQFRDLAAD' A
#
# COMPACT_ATOMS: atom_id res chain seq x y z
N MET A 1 13.79 0.40 17.33
CA MET A 1 14.25 1.30 16.26
C MET A 1 14.84 0.48 15.13
N ASN A 2 14.47 0.72 13.87
CA ASN A 2 15.08 0.06 12.70
C ASN A 2 15.63 1.11 11.72
N ARG A 3 16.22 0.66 10.60
CA ARG A 3 16.83 1.57 9.61
C ARG A 3 15.86 2.59 9.02
N LEU A 4 14.59 2.25 8.83
CA LEU A 4 13.59 3.18 8.29
C LEU A 4 13.27 4.30 9.30
N HIS A 5 13.19 3.95 10.58
CA HIS A 5 13.03 4.93 11.65
C HIS A 5 14.23 5.88 11.73
N SER A 6 15.47 5.37 11.71
CA SER A 6 16.66 6.24 11.72
C SER A 6 16.74 7.15 10.50
N LEU A 7 16.36 6.67 9.31
CA LEU A 7 16.34 7.50 8.10
C LEU A 7 15.40 8.71 8.25
N SER A 8 14.23 8.49 8.86
CA SER A 8 13.24 9.53 9.15
C SER A 8 13.70 10.46 10.27
N ASP A 9 14.05 9.89 11.42
CA ASP A 9 14.12 10.62 12.68
C ASP A 9 15.50 11.27 12.88
N ASP A 10 16.57 10.60 12.43
CA ASP A 10 17.95 11.07 12.59
C ASP A 10 18.45 11.85 11.35
N HIS A 11 17.93 11.52 10.16
CA HIS A 11 18.39 12.09 8.88
C HIS A 11 17.34 12.93 8.14
N GLY A 12 16.11 13.02 8.65
CA GLY A 12 15.05 13.86 8.07
C GLY A 12 14.50 13.38 6.71
N GLN A 13 14.82 12.16 6.28
CA GLN A 13 14.33 11.60 5.02
C GLN A 13 13.18 10.62 5.26
N SER A 14 12.02 10.88 4.67
CA SER A 14 10.83 10.04 4.83
C SER A 14 10.85 8.85 3.85
N PRO A 15 10.90 7.58 4.31
CA PRO A 15 10.80 6.42 3.44
C PRO A 15 9.35 6.15 3.01
N TRP A 16 9.14 5.99 1.71
CA TRP A 16 7.82 5.72 1.12
C TRP A 16 7.78 4.32 0.49
N LEU A 17 6.61 3.69 0.53
CA LEU A 17 6.33 2.42 -0.15
C LEU A 17 5.81 2.69 -1.56
N ASP A 18 6.53 2.21 -2.59
CA ASP A 18 6.08 2.31 -3.99
C ASP A 18 5.24 1.10 -4.41
N ASN A 19 4.12 0.89 -3.70
CA ASN A 19 3.16 -0.17 -3.99
C ASN A 19 1.84 0.09 -3.27
N LEU A 20 0.73 -0.33 -3.87
CA LEU A 20 -0.59 -0.30 -3.26
C LEU A 20 -1.43 -1.47 -3.77
N LYS A 21 -1.98 -2.24 -2.83
CA LYS A 21 -3.00 -3.27 -3.06
C LYS A 21 -4.10 -3.13 -2.02
N ARG A 22 -5.32 -3.50 -2.37
CA ARG A 22 -6.47 -3.40 -1.46
C ARG A 22 -6.29 -4.27 -0.22
N SER A 23 -5.74 -5.48 -0.35
CA SER A 23 -5.36 -6.33 0.78
C SER A 23 -4.50 -5.63 1.82
N TYR A 24 -3.66 -4.65 1.46
CA TYR A 24 -2.89 -3.91 2.47
C TYR A 24 -3.77 -3.12 3.44
N LEU A 25 -4.91 -2.61 2.95
CA LEU A 25 -5.88 -1.86 3.75
C LEU A 25 -6.76 -2.81 4.57
N THR A 26 -7.24 -3.88 3.96
CA THR A 26 -8.21 -4.79 4.59
C THR A 26 -7.59 -5.78 5.57
N SER A 27 -6.33 -6.18 5.36
CA SER A 27 -5.62 -7.12 6.26
C SER A 27 -4.94 -6.46 7.46
N GLY A 28 -4.78 -5.13 7.45
CA GLY A 28 -3.97 -4.41 8.43
C GLY A 28 -2.47 -4.35 8.12
N GLU A 29 -2.00 -4.94 7.01
CA GLU A 29 -0.59 -4.88 6.59
C GLU A 29 -0.09 -3.44 6.45
N LEU A 30 -0.93 -2.49 5.97
CA LEU A 30 -0.53 -1.09 5.88
C LEU A 30 -0.22 -0.48 7.25
N ALA A 31 -0.96 -0.85 8.29
CA ALA A 31 -0.66 -0.43 9.66
C ALA A 31 0.66 -1.04 10.15
N GLY A 32 0.91 -2.32 9.84
CA GLY A 32 2.19 -2.97 10.13
C GLY A 32 3.38 -2.29 9.44
N LEU A 33 3.22 -1.87 8.18
CA LEU A 33 4.25 -1.13 7.43
C LEU A 33 4.53 0.25 8.03
N ARG A 34 3.48 0.97 8.42
CA ARG A 34 3.60 2.24 9.16
C ARG A 34 4.38 2.04 10.46
N ASP A 35 4.04 1.02 11.24
CA ASP A 35 4.68 0.74 12.53
C ASP A 35 6.14 0.28 12.37
N ARG A 36 6.49 -0.24 11.18
CA ARG A 36 7.87 -0.54 10.76
C ARG A 36 8.63 0.69 10.25
N GLY A 37 8.00 1.86 10.16
CA GLY A 37 8.66 3.12 9.84
C GLY A 37 8.36 3.67 8.44
N VAL A 38 7.47 3.06 7.66
CA VAL A 38 7.00 3.65 6.39
C VAL A 38 6.20 4.92 6.70
N ARG A 39 6.48 6.02 5.98
CA ARG A 39 5.87 7.34 6.23
C ARG A 39 4.91 7.80 5.14
N GLY A 40 4.88 7.10 4.01
CA GLY A 40 4.00 7.39 2.89
C GLY A 40 3.94 6.22 1.93
N LEU A 41 3.04 6.33 0.95
CA LEU A 41 2.94 5.38 -0.14
C LEU A 41 2.64 6.09 -1.44
N THR A 42 3.04 5.47 -2.55
CA THR A 42 2.68 5.89 -3.90
C THR A 42 1.94 4.78 -4.62
N SER A 43 1.08 5.21 -5.53
CA SER A 43 0.54 4.35 -6.56
C SER A 43 0.71 5.05 -7.91
N ASN A 44 0.58 4.26 -8.97
CA ASN A 44 0.56 4.70 -10.36
C ASN A 44 -0.26 3.69 -11.18
N PRO A 45 -0.60 3.99 -12.45
CA PRO A 45 -1.42 3.09 -13.26
C PRO A 45 -0.88 1.66 -13.36
N SER A 46 0.44 1.47 -13.45
CA SER A 46 1.04 0.13 -13.53
C SER A 46 0.95 -0.65 -12.22
N ILE A 47 1.07 0.02 -11.07
CA ILE A 47 0.86 -0.59 -9.74
C ILE A 47 -0.60 -1.03 -9.60
N PHE A 48 -1.55 -0.16 -9.94
CA PHE A 48 -2.98 -0.49 -9.89
C PHE A 48 -3.33 -1.66 -10.81
N GLN A 49 -2.84 -1.66 -12.05
CA GLN A 49 -3.06 -2.75 -13.00
C GLN A 49 -2.61 -4.09 -12.39
N LYS A 50 -1.39 -4.14 -11.81
CA LYS A 50 -0.86 -5.36 -11.20
C LYS A 50 -1.63 -5.79 -9.95
N ALA A 51 -2.12 -4.84 -9.16
CA ALA A 51 -2.94 -5.13 -7.99
C ALA A 51 -4.26 -5.79 -8.40
N ILE A 52 -4.92 -5.22 -9.42
CA ILE A 52 -6.18 -5.72 -9.97
C ILE A 52 -6.00 -7.08 -10.66
N SER A 53 -5.04 -7.21 -11.57
CA SER A 53 -4.89 -8.45 -12.35
C SER A 53 -4.25 -9.60 -11.58
N GLY A 54 -3.66 -9.32 -10.41
CA GLY A 54 -2.89 -10.26 -9.62
C GLY A 54 -3.58 -10.74 -8.34
N SER A 55 -4.84 -10.38 -8.12
CA SER A 55 -5.63 -10.79 -6.95
C SER A 55 -7.13 -10.72 -7.26
N ASP A 56 -7.94 -11.34 -6.40
CA ASP A 56 -9.41 -11.26 -6.39
C ASP A 56 -9.93 -10.12 -5.50
N ASP A 57 -9.02 -9.31 -4.92
CA ASP A 57 -9.36 -8.24 -3.97
C ASP A 57 -10.44 -7.25 -4.50
N TYR A 58 -10.53 -7.08 -5.83
CA TYR A 58 -11.40 -6.08 -6.47
C TYR A 58 -12.67 -6.68 -7.09
N ASP A 59 -12.83 -8.00 -7.09
CA ASP A 59 -13.90 -8.69 -7.84
C ASP A 59 -15.31 -8.34 -7.38
N GLU A 60 -15.50 -8.17 -6.06
CA GLU A 60 -16.78 -7.74 -5.51
C GLU A 60 -17.18 -6.35 -6.01
N GLN A 61 -16.26 -5.39 -5.94
CA GLN A 61 -16.54 -4.03 -6.41
C GLN A 61 -16.79 -3.98 -7.92
N PHE A 62 -16.11 -4.81 -8.72
CA PHE A 62 -16.41 -4.90 -10.15
C PHE A 62 -17.78 -5.49 -10.44
N ARG A 63 -18.22 -6.50 -9.67
CA ARG A 63 -19.57 -7.05 -9.80
C ARG A 63 -20.63 -5.99 -9.48
N ASP A 64 -20.43 -5.20 -8.44
CA ASP A 64 -21.34 -4.11 -8.08
C ASP A 64 -21.40 -3.05 -9.18
N LEU A 65 -20.24 -2.57 -9.66
CA LEU A 65 -20.16 -1.55 -10.71
C LEU A 65 -20.66 -2.01 -12.09
N ALA A 66 -20.66 -3.31 -12.36
CA ALA A 66 -21.17 -3.86 -13.61
C ALA A 66 -22.68 -4.16 -13.55
N ALA A 67 -23.27 -4.17 -12.36
CA ALA A 67 -24.70 -4.34 -12.15
C ALA A 67 -25.48 -3.01 -12.26
N ASP A 68 -24.77 -1.88 -12.18
CA ASP A 68 -25.27 -0.51 -12.43
C ASP A 68 -25.37 -0.20 -13.95
#